data_AF-A0AAW4PQX0-F1
#
_entry.id   AF-A0AAW4PQX0-F1
#
_cell.length_a   1.000
_cell.length_b   1.000
_cell.length_c   1.000
_cell.angle_alpha   90.00
_cell.angle_beta   90.00
_cell.angle_gamma   90.00
#
_symmetry.space_group_name_H-M   'P 1'
#
loop_
_entity.id
_entity.type
_entity.pdbx_description
1 polymer ?
#
loop_
_entity_poly.entity_id
_entity_poly.type
_entity_poly.pdbx_seq_one_letter_code
_entity_poly.pdbx_strand_id
1 'polypeptide(L)' 'MGVLDNITDLFASDSVDKYRCDDCDAVFEVEGGTRDPHCESCGSAAVTFINRV' A
#
# COMPACT_ATOMS: atom_id res chain seq x y z
N MET A 1 -25.77 -13.48 -23.57
CA MET A 1 -24.53 -12.67 -23.58
C MET A 1 -24.25 -12.24 -22.15
N GLY A 2 -23.07 -12.60 -21.66
CA GLY A 2 -22.78 -12.82 -20.24
C GLY A 2 -22.65 -11.53 -19.42
N VAL A 3 -23.29 -11.56 -18.25
CA VAL A 3 -23.22 -10.56 -17.18
C VAL A 3 -21.95 -10.74 -16.31
N LEU A 4 -20.95 -11.45 -16.84
CA LEU A 4 -19.84 -12.03 -16.08
C LEU A 4 -18.53 -11.25 -16.21
N ASP A 5 -18.49 -10.19 -17.03
CA ASP A 5 -17.25 -9.45 -17.31
C ASP A 5 -16.97 -8.30 -16.33
N ASN A 6 -17.82 -8.07 -15.33
CA ASN A 6 -17.66 -6.97 -14.36
C ASN A 6 -17.30 -7.43 -12.95
N ILE A 7 -17.06 -8.72 -12.72
CA ILE A 7 -16.74 -9.25 -11.38
C ILE A 7 -15.23 -9.38 -11.17
N THR A 8 -14.42 -9.41 -12.23
CA THR A 8 -12.97 -9.59 -12.14
C THR A 8 -12.23 -8.32 -11.64
N ASP A 9 -12.89 -7.16 -11.65
CA ASP A 9 -12.30 -5.89 -11.17
C ASP A 9 -12.50 -5.70 -9.65
N LEU A 10 -13.46 -6.40 -9.04
CA LEU A 10 -13.74 -6.34 -7.59
C LEU A 10 -12.82 -7.23 -6.73
N PHE A 11 -11.96 -8.04 -7.38
CA PHE A 11 -11.01 -8.93 -6.72
C PHE A 11 -9.55 -8.67 -7.11
N ALA A 12 -9.27 -7.55 -7.79
CA ALA A 12 -7.98 -6.90 -7.57
C ALA A 12 -8.00 -6.53 -6.09
N SER A 13 -7.44 -7.41 -5.24
CA SER A 13 -7.36 -7.18 -3.81
C SER A 13 -6.57 -5.90 -3.64
N ASP A 14 -7.29 -4.78 -3.48
CA ASP A 14 -6.82 -3.45 -3.12
C ASP A 14 -6.26 -3.55 -1.71
N SER A 15 -5.17 -4.30 -1.62
CA SER A 15 -4.48 -4.55 -0.37
C SER A 15 -3.59 -3.35 -0.19
N VAL A 16 -3.82 -2.59 0.87
CA VAL A 16 -3.05 -1.38 1.16
C VAL A 16 -2.08 -1.72 2.27
N ASP A 17 -0.78 -1.59 1.97
CA ASP A 17 0.27 -1.79 2.96
C ASP A 17 0.52 -0.46 3.70
N LYS A 18 0.39 -0.48 5.03
CA LYS A 18 0.67 0.66 5.91
C LYS A 18 2.10 0.60 6.41
N TYR A 19 2.81 1.72 6.26
CA TYR A 19 4.19 1.89 6.73
C TYR A 19 4.31 3.10 7.65
N ARG A 20 5.22 3.02 8.62
CA ARG A 20 5.66 4.15 9.45
C ARG A 20 7.10 4.48 9.14
N CYS A 21 7.41 5.74 8.89
CA CYS A 21 8.78 6.20 8.78
C CYS A 21 9.47 6.24 10.15
N ASP A 22 10.68 5.70 10.26
CA ASP A 22 11.46 5.74 11.51
C ASP A 22 12.11 7.10 11.76
N ASP A 23 12.32 7.89 10.69
CA ASP A 23 13.03 9.18 10.75
C ASP A 23 12.12 10.33 11.20
N CYS A 24 10.91 10.41 10.63
CA CYS A 24 9.96 11.48 10.90
C CYS A 24 8.67 11.02 11.62
N ASP A 25 8.57 9.73 11.95
CA ASP A 25 7.40 9.07 12.57
C ASP A 25 6.10 9.17 11.75
N ALA A 26 6.15 9.64 10.50
CA ALA A 26 4.98 9.76 9.63
C ALA A 26 4.47 8.39 9.20
N VAL A 27 3.15 8.22 9.23
CA VAL A 27 2.45 7.01 8.75
C VAL A 27 1.88 7.28 7.36
N PHE A 28 2.11 6.37 6.44
CA PHE A 28 1.64 6.48 5.06
C PHE A 28 1.21 5.11 4.52
N GLU A 29 0.38 5.15 3.48
CA GLU A 29 -0.26 4.01 2.84
C GLU A 29 0.32 3.86 1.42
N VAL A 30 0.65 2.64 1.02
CA VAL A 30 1.11 2.34 -0.34
C VAL A 30 0.34 1.15 -0.91
N GLU A 31 0.27 1.08 -2.23
CA GLU A 31 -0.32 -0.07 -2.92
C GLU A 31 0.41 -1.36 -2.53
N GLY A 32 -0.37 -2.39 -2.25
CA GLY A 32 0.11 -3.69 -1.80
C GLY A 32 1.06 -4.31 -2.80
N GLY A 33 2.21 -4.75 -2.32
CA GLY A 33 3.27 -5.29 -3.19
C GLY A 33 4.26 -4.25 -3.71
N THR A 34 4.20 -3.01 -3.22
CA THR A 34 5.27 -2.03 -3.39
C THR A 34 6.58 -2.60 -2.84
N ARG A 35 7.60 -2.75 -3.70
CA ARG A 35 8.91 -3.34 -3.33
C ARG A 35 9.78 -2.38 -2.53
N ASP A 36 9.58 -1.08 -2.72
CA ASP A 36 10.43 -0.01 -2.21
C ASP A 36 9.58 1.13 -1.63
N PRO A 37 8.93 0.91 -0.46
CA PRO A 37 8.17 1.95 0.20
C PRO A 37 9.10 3.05 0.72
N HIS A 38 8.80 4.30 0.38
CA HIS A 38 9.54 5.48 0.84
C HIS A 38 8.57 6.44 1.51
N CYS A 39 9.02 7.07 2.59
CA CYS A 39 8.20 8.08 3.26
C CYS A 39 8.07 9.33 2.38
N GLU A 40 6.85 9.70 2.00
CA GLU A 40 6.61 10.90 1.19
C GLU A 40 6.93 12.22 1.93
N SER A 41 6.95 12.21 3.26
CA SER A 41 7.23 13.42 4.06
C SER A 41 8.70 13.79 4.11
N CYS A 42 9.60 12.82 4.22
CA CYS A 42 11.04 13.07 4.36
C CYS A 42 11.90 12.39 3.28
N GLY A 43 11.30 11.56 2.41
CA GLY A 43 12.00 10.78 1.40
C GLY A 43 12.79 9.59 1.96
N SER A 44 12.68 9.30 3.26
CA SER A 44 13.45 8.22 3.89
C SER A 44 12.93 6.85 3.48
N ALA A 45 13.86 5.94 3.17
CA ALA A 45 13.60 4.51 2.98
C ALA A 45 13.58 3.72 4.31
N ALA A 46 13.92 4.37 5.43
CA ALA A 46 13.84 3.78 6.76
C ALA A 46 12.37 3.76 7.20
N VAL A 47 11.64 2.73 6.78
CA VAL A 47 10.22 2.58 7.04
C VAL A 47 9.92 1.18 7.60
N THR A 48 9.00 1.12 8.55
CA THR A 48 8.57 -0.10 9.24
C THR A 48 7.16 -0.45 8.80
N PHE A 49 6.96 -1.68 8.34
CA PHE A 49 5.62 -2.19 8.04
C PHE A 49 4.77 -2.30 9.30
N ILE A 50 3.55 -1.76 9.25
CA ILE A 50 2.60 -1.78 10.36
C ILE A 50 1.56 -2.89 10.14
N ASN A 51 0.86 -2.85 9.00
CA ASN A 51 -0.26 -3.74 8.71
C ASN A 51 -0.65 -3.72 7.22
N ARG A 52 -1.39 -4.74 6.78
CA ARG A 52 -2.00 -4.82 5.44
C ARG A 52 -3.51 -4.90 5.62
N VAL A 53 -4.24 -3.96 5.03
CA VAL A 53 -5.71 -3.92 5.04
C VAL A 53 -6.30 -4.34 3.70
#